data_AF-A0AAT9FH06-F1
#
_entry.id   AF-A0AAT9FH06-F1
#
_cell.length_a   1.000
_cell.length_b   1.000
_cell.length_c   1.000
_cell.angle_alpha   90.00
_cell.angle_beta   90.00
_cell.angle_gamma   90.00
#
_symmetry.space_group_name_H-M   'P 1'
#
loop_
_entity.id
_entity.type
_entity.pdbx_description
1 polymer ?
#
loop_
_entity_poly.entity_id
_entity_poly.type
_entity_poly.pdbx_seq_one_letter_code
_entity_poly.pdbx_strand_id
1 'polypeptide(L)'
;MVANLVYSARLSSTFGNNKKDMNIDHTEHITSKDDLARFLDCILDDHAKNGGTWENNDLPSFIEALQAWLRDNGGYYRNMNIDYGSVNPWREISEAFSAARIYE
;
A
#
# COMPACT_ATOMS: atom_id res chain seq x y z
N MET A 1 -21.67 -1.10 15.82
CA MET A 1 -21.90 -1.96 14.64
C MET A 1 -22.39 -1.20 13.39
N VAL A 2 -22.20 0.14 13.31
CA VAL A 2 -22.67 0.98 12.18
C VAL A 2 -21.55 1.61 11.33
N ALA A 3 -20.30 1.62 11.80
CA ALA A 3 -19.18 2.20 11.05
C ALA A 3 -18.80 1.40 9.78
N ASN A 4 -18.94 0.07 9.81
CA ASN A 4 -18.56 -0.80 8.69
C ASN A 4 -19.49 -0.72 7.48
N LEU A 5 -20.76 -0.35 7.66
CA LEU A 5 -21.73 -0.22 6.56
C LEU A 5 -21.66 1.15 5.86
N VAL A 6 -21.26 2.20 6.59
CA VAL A 6 -21.07 3.54 6.00
C VAL A 6 -19.78 3.62 5.20
N TYR A 7 -18.74 2.88 5.60
CA TYR A 7 -17.46 2.82 4.87
C TYR A 7 -17.62 2.12 3.51
N SER A 8 -18.30 0.98 3.46
CA SER A 8 -18.53 0.22 2.22
C SER A 8 -19.47 0.95 1.24
N ALA A 9 -20.43 1.73 1.73
CA ALA A 9 -21.33 2.53 0.90
C ALA A 9 -20.66 3.78 0.27
N ARG A 10 -19.56 4.28 0.86
CA ARG A 10 -18.86 5.48 0.36
C ARG A 10 -17.89 5.18 -0.79
N LEU A 11 -17.43 3.94 -0.92
CA LEU A 11 -16.47 3.51 -1.97
C LEU A 11 -17.12 3.16 -3.32
N SER A 12 -18.45 3.22 -3.42
CA SER A 12 -19.21 2.84 -4.61
C SER A 12 -19.76 4.02 -5.43
N SER A 13 -19.71 5.27 -4.93
CA SER A 13 -20.41 6.40 -5.59
C SER A 13 -19.56 7.59 -6.05
N THR A 14 -18.25 7.68 -5.76
CA THR A 14 -17.46 8.88 -6.13
C THR A 14 -16.20 8.66 -6.98
N PHE A 15 -15.86 7.44 -7.38
CA PHE A 15 -14.64 7.22 -8.17
C PHE A 15 -14.96 6.45 -9.44
N GLY A 16 -15.00 7.21 -10.55
CA GLY A 16 -15.23 6.68 -11.89
C GLY A 16 -14.22 5.60 -12.26
N ASN A 17 -14.73 4.60 -12.97
CA ASN A 17 -14.02 3.58 -13.76
C ASN A 17 -12.50 3.76 -13.86
N ASN A 18 -11.73 3.04 -13.02
CA ASN A 18 -10.44 2.40 -13.32
C ASN A 18 -9.83 1.72 -12.08
N LYS A 19 -10.62 0.94 -11.32
CA LYS A 19 -10.07 0.10 -10.22
C LYS A 19 -9.22 -1.09 -10.73
N LYS A 20 -9.21 -1.35 -12.04
CA LYS A 20 -8.59 -2.56 -12.63
C LYS A 20 -7.10 -2.43 -12.99
N ASP A 21 -6.52 -1.24 -12.90
CA ASP A 21 -5.21 -0.97 -13.53
C ASP A 21 -4.10 -0.63 -12.53
N MET A 22 -4.42 -0.45 -11.24
CA MET A 22 -3.44 -0.13 -10.21
C MET A 22 -2.82 -1.42 -9.65
N ASN A 23 -1.58 -1.70 -10.04
CA ASN A 23 -0.83 -2.87 -9.59
C ASN A 23 -0.19 -2.59 -8.22
N ILE A 24 -0.50 -3.43 -7.22
CA ILE A 24 0.05 -3.31 -5.87
C ILE A 24 1.54 -3.69 -5.76
N ASP A 25 2.09 -4.33 -6.80
CA ASP A 25 3.51 -4.71 -6.90
C ASP A 25 4.38 -3.63 -7.57
N HIS A 26 3.76 -2.58 -8.15
CA HIS A 26 4.46 -1.49 -8.83
C HIS A 26 3.95 -0.13 -8.35
N THR A 27 4.77 0.63 -7.63
CA THR A 27 4.37 1.84 -6.91
C THR A 27 4.83 3.13 -7.59
N GLU A 28 5.57 3.05 -8.70
CA GLU A 28 6.21 4.19 -9.37
C GLU A 28 5.22 5.26 -9.84
N HIS A 29 3.98 4.85 -10.09
CA HIS A 29 2.90 5.68 -10.61
C HIS A 29 2.12 6.43 -9.51
N ILE A 30 2.43 6.18 -8.24
CA ILE A 30 1.73 6.77 -7.10
C ILE A 30 2.38 8.12 -6.78
N THR A 31 1.80 9.18 -7.33
CA THR A 31 2.42 10.51 -7.29
C THR A 31 1.64 11.53 -6.45
N SER A 32 0.45 11.16 -5.98
CA SER A 32 -0.46 12.03 -5.23
C SER A 32 -1.14 11.30 -4.06
N LYS A 33 -1.74 12.09 -3.17
CA LYS A 33 -2.56 11.57 -2.06
C LYS A 33 -3.75 10.72 -2.57
N ASP A 34 -4.35 11.12 -3.69
CA ASP A 34 -5.50 10.41 -4.26
C ASP A 34 -5.06 9.10 -4.92
N ASP A 35 -3.84 9.03 -5.47
CA ASP A 35 -3.24 7.77 -5.92
C ASP A 35 -3.02 6.83 -4.73
N LEU A 36 -2.45 7.33 -3.63
CA LEU A 36 -2.25 6.54 -2.42
C LEU A 36 -3.59 6.00 -1.88
N ALA A 37 -4.63 6.84 -1.84
CA ALA A 37 -5.95 6.40 -1.37
C ALA A 37 -6.51 5.25 -2.24
N ARG A 38 -6.38 5.36 -3.56
CA ARG A 38 -6.80 4.30 -4.50
C ARG A 38 -5.95 3.03 -4.33
N PHE A 39 -4.65 3.19 -4.11
CA PHE A 39 -3.75 2.07 -3.85
C PHE A 39 -4.13 1.32 -2.57
N LEU A 40 -4.45 2.04 -1.49
CA LEU A 40 -4.88 1.43 -0.23
C LEU A 40 -6.22 0.68 -0.38
N ASP A 41 -7.14 1.18 -1.21
CA ASP A 41 -8.34 0.42 -1.57
C ASP A 41 -7.98 -0.90 -2.27
N CYS A 42 -7.00 -0.88 -3.20
CA CYS A 42 -6.52 -2.10 -3.87
C CYS A 42 -5.83 -3.08 -2.90
N ILE A 43 -5.06 -2.58 -1.92
CA ILE A 43 -4.43 -3.39 -0.87
C ILE A 43 -5.49 -4.10 -0.03
N LEU A 44 -6.56 -3.40 0.37
CA LEU A 44 -7.68 -3.98 1.11
C LEU A 44 -8.41 -5.05 0.29
N ASP A 45 -8.67 -4.77 -0.99
CA ASP A 45 -9.32 -5.71 -1.91
C ASP A 45 -8.46 -6.97 -2.14
N ASP A 46 -7.13 -6.83 -2.16
CA ASP A 46 -6.21 -7.96 -2.25
C ASP A 46 -6.17 -8.77 -0.94
N HIS A 47 -6.05 -8.12 0.22
CA HIS A 47 -6.05 -8.82 1.52
C HIS A 47 -7.34 -9.63 1.72
N ALA A 48 -8.49 -9.09 1.32
CA ALA A 48 -9.76 -9.80 1.41
C ALA A 48 -9.81 -11.09 0.57
N LYS A 49 -9.05 -11.16 -0.53
CA LYS A 49 -9.03 -12.31 -1.45
C LYS A 49 -7.87 -13.26 -1.17
N ASN A 50 -6.72 -12.69 -0.87
CA ASN A 50 -5.41 -13.35 -0.87
C ASN A 50 -4.66 -13.15 0.46
N GLY A 51 -5.26 -12.53 1.48
CA GLY A 51 -4.58 -12.21 2.74
C GLY A 51 -3.99 -13.42 3.46
N GLY A 52 -4.60 -14.61 3.29
CA GLY A 52 -4.04 -15.86 3.81
C GLY A 52 -2.72 -16.29 3.16
N THR A 53 -2.30 -15.68 2.05
CA THR A 53 -1.01 -15.91 1.38
C THR A 53 0.00 -14.80 1.66
N TRP A 54 -0.36 -13.77 2.42
CA TRP A 54 0.61 -12.77 2.86
C TRP A 54 1.47 -13.36 3.96
N GLU A 55 2.75 -12.99 3.98
CA GLU A 55 3.68 -13.38 5.05
C GLU A 55 3.18 -12.79 6.37
N ASN A 56 2.94 -11.47 6.37
CA ASN A 56 2.35 -10.74 7.49
C ASN A 56 0.85 -10.55 7.27
N ASN A 57 0.09 -11.63 7.53
CA ASN A 57 -1.35 -11.65 7.27
C ASN A 57 -2.22 -11.11 8.41
N ASP A 58 -1.64 -10.86 9.60
CA ASP A 58 -2.29 -10.25 10.75
C ASP A 58 -1.84 -8.81 10.99
N LEU A 59 -2.65 -8.05 11.72
CA LEU A 59 -2.40 -6.62 11.93
C LEU A 59 -1.09 -6.34 12.70
N PRO A 60 -0.79 -7.02 13.82
CA PRO A 60 0.52 -6.87 14.48
C PRO A 60 1.72 -7.07 13.56
N SER A 61 1.84 -8.23 12.90
CA SER A 61 2.98 -8.52 12.02
C SER A 61 3.10 -7.51 10.88
N PHE A 62 1.96 -7.15 10.27
CA PHE A 62 1.94 -6.17 9.19
C PHE A 62 2.44 -4.78 9.63
N ILE A 63 2.02 -4.31 10.81
CA ILE A 63 2.44 -2.99 11.32
C ILE A 63 3.90 -3.01 11.76
N GLU A 64 4.40 -4.13 12.30
CA GLU A 64 5.82 -4.31 12.63
C GLU A 64 6.69 -4.22 11.38
N ALA A 65 6.35 -4.98 10.33
CA ALA A 65 7.06 -4.96 9.06
C ALA A 65 6.99 -3.58 8.37
N LEU A 66 5.81 -2.93 8.39
CA LEU A 66 5.64 -1.57 7.87
C LEU A 66 6.55 -0.57 8.57
N GLN A 67 6.62 -0.63 9.90
CA GLN A 67 7.50 0.24 10.69
C GLN A 67 8.97 -0.04 10.38
N ALA A 68 9.37 -1.32 10.29
CA ALA A 68 10.74 -1.71 9.98
C ALA A 68 11.17 -1.15 8.63
N TRP A 69 10.33 -1.28 7.61
CA TRP A 69 10.62 -0.74 6.29
C TRP A 69 10.79 0.78 6.30
N LEU A 70 9.87 1.52 6.93
CA LEU A 70 9.96 2.98 7.01
C LEU A 70 11.25 3.48 7.71
N ARG A 71 11.88 2.64 8.55
CA ARG A 71 13.12 2.99 9.25
C ARG A 71 14.38 2.66 8.46
N ASP A 72 14.32 1.67 7.57
CA ASP A 72 15.52 1.11 6.89
C ASP A 72 15.43 1.08 5.35
N ASN A 73 14.42 1.71 4.75
CA ASN A 73 14.25 1.76 3.29
C ASN A 73 15.40 2.47 2.55
N GLY A 74 16.25 3.25 3.25
CA GLY A 74 17.39 3.94 2.64
C GLY A 74 18.39 2.98 1.98
N GLY A 75 18.53 1.76 2.51
CA GLY A 75 19.34 0.72 1.88
C GLY A 75 18.77 0.25 0.54
N TYR A 76 17.45 0.11 0.46
CA TYR A 76 16.75 -0.28 -0.77
C TYR A 76 16.95 0.74 -1.90
N TYR A 77 16.72 2.02 -1.64
CA TYR A 77 16.89 3.06 -2.67
C TYR A 77 18.33 3.17 -3.15
N ARG A 78 19.30 3.05 -2.23
CA ARG A 78 20.73 3.00 -2.58
C ARG A 78 21.03 1.84 -3.53
N ASN A 79 20.54 0.64 -3.22
CA ASN A 79 20.78 -0.54 -4.04
C ASN A 79 20.15 -0.43 -5.44
N MET A 80 19.03 0.29 -5.54
CA MET A 80 18.34 0.55 -6.82
C MET A 80 18.93 1.74 -7.60
N ASN A 81 19.99 2.38 -7.11
CA ASN A 81 20.54 3.63 -7.64
C ASN A 81 19.49 4.75 -7.77
N ILE A 82 18.52 4.77 -6.86
CA ILE A 82 17.50 5.82 -6.77
C ILE A 82 17.99 6.87 -5.77
N ASP A 83 18.00 8.14 -6.19
CA ASP A 83 18.25 9.25 -5.27
C ASP A 83 17.07 9.37 -4.29
N TYR A 84 17.33 9.11 -3.01
CA TYR A 84 16.33 9.19 -1.95
C TYR A 84 15.63 10.56 -1.89
N GLY A 85 16.37 11.66 -2.15
CA GLY A 85 15.81 13.01 -2.18
C GLY A 85 14.81 13.24 -3.31
N SER A 86 14.79 12.37 -4.32
CA SER A 86 13.87 12.44 -5.46
C SER A 86 12.62 11.56 -5.29
N VAL A 87 12.57 10.74 -4.24
CA VAL A 87 11.45 9.82 -4.01
C VAL A 87 10.22 10.61 -3.57
N ASN A 88 9.11 10.39 -4.26
CA ASN A 88 7.84 10.98 -3.87
C ASN A 88 7.36 10.33 -2.55
N PRO A 89 6.96 11.10 -1.53
CA PRO A 89 6.52 10.53 -0.24
C PRO A 89 5.31 9.60 -0.37
N TRP A 90 4.43 9.82 -1.35
CA TRP A 90 3.29 8.93 -1.60
C TRP A 90 3.74 7.56 -2.13
N ARG A 91 4.76 7.56 -2.98
CA ARG A 91 5.40 6.34 -3.47
C ARG A 91 6.11 5.61 -2.33
N GLU A 92 6.89 6.31 -1.52
CA GLU A 92 7.60 5.73 -0.36
C GLU A 92 6.65 5.03 0.61
N ILE A 93 5.53 5.68 0.95
CA ILE A 93 4.49 5.07 1.80
C ILE A 93 3.92 3.82 1.11
N SER A 94 3.65 3.88 -0.19
CA SER A 94 3.07 2.73 -0.91
C SER A 94 4.03 1.55 -0.99
N GLU A 95 5.33 1.80 -1.21
CA GLU A 95 6.38 0.78 -1.16
C GLU A 95 6.45 0.14 0.23
N ALA A 96 6.24 0.92 1.29
CA ALA A 96 6.17 0.39 2.64
C ALA A 96 4.99 -0.57 2.84
N PHE A 97 3.81 -0.24 2.32
CA PHE A 97 2.65 -1.13 2.35
C PHE A 97 2.88 -2.40 1.53
N SER A 98 3.52 -2.30 0.35
CA SER A 98 3.88 -3.46 -0.46
C SER A 98 4.90 -4.36 0.25
N ALA A 99 5.94 -3.77 0.83
CA ALA A 99 6.98 -4.49 1.56
C ALA A 99 6.42 -5.20 2.80
N ALA A 100 5.56 -4.52 3.57
CA ALA A 100 4.93 -5.06 4.77
C ALA A 100 4.07 -6.31 4.54
N ARG A 101 3.68 -6.61 3.30
CA ARG A 101 2.97 -7.86 2.95
C ARG A 101 3.87 -9.08 2.84
N ILE A 102 5.15 -8.88 2.50
CA ILE A 102 6.06 -9.90 1.97
C ILE A 102 7.31 -10.09 2.84
N TYR A 103 7.79 -9.03 3.49
CA TYR A 103 9.02 -9.07 4.29
C TYR A 103 8.74 -9.46 5.75
N GLU A 104 9.50 -10.43 6.28
CA GLU A 104 9.53 -10.82 7.71
C GLU A 104 10.03 -9.69 8.64
#